data_AF-A0A1G0ZRE2-F1
#
_entry.id   AF-A0A1G0ZRE2-F1
#
_cell.length_a   1.000
_cell.length_b   1.000
_cell.length_c   1.000
_cell.angle_alpha   90.00
_cell.angle_beta   90.00
_cell.angle_gamma   90.00
#
_symmetry.space_group_name_H-M   'P 1'
#
loop_
_entity.id
_entity.type
_entity.pdbx_description
1 polymer ?
#
loop_
_entity_poly.entity_id
_entity_poly.type
_entity_poly.pdbx_seq_one_letter_code
_entity_poly.pdbx_strand_id
1 'polypeptide(L)'
;MKKVKYMEQQLPVTYDVDVLVVGGGPAGIGAALAAARNGMKTLVIEQFNCFGGVAGAGGHGHISKYDEQGTGRRIVGGVAYEVATELVKQNFGHMNSHGVWFEVEGLKLILEQMFEKAGVQFLYHTFFCDTIVEDGAATCAVIQNKTGRQIVKAKRIIDCTGDGDVAFKAGCKYEVGRKKDSKCQPVTLMFTIGGVDWPAVEKWRKDYAMTSVWEEAQRNGDMRPFQKTVMGFWWTPTRPDQVGVNFTHIIYIDSTKAEDLTAATVEGRKQAFECIPVFRKYVKGMENCYMVSTPNTVGIRESRRIMGDYVLTEEDVKEQREFDDNICYGSFFVDIHCIDGAGMDHTVWRPGKGFKYHIPYRVLLPLGIDNLMTAGRCVSCTHVALGSIRVMVPCIGMGEAAGTAAAMSIKQKITPREIDIKKLQAQLRKQDCIISEKDIKDPEKKK
;
A
#
# COMPACT_ATOMS: atom_id res chain seq x y z
N MET A 1 -19.16 -5.80 29.78
CA MET A 1 -19.80 -4.70 29.02
C MET A 1 -21.31 -4.81 29.14
N LYS A 2 -22.01 -3.73 29.55
CA LYS A 2 -23.47 -3.66 29.45
C LYS A 2 -23.83 -3.54 27.96
N LYS A 3 -24.70 -4.40 27.45
CA LYS A 3 -25.22 -4.30 26.07
C LYS A 3 -26.47 -3.42 26.08
N VAL A 4 -26.59 -2.53 25.11
CA VAL A 4 -27.78 -1.70 24.88
C VAL A 4 -28.33 -2.08 23.52
N LYS A 5 -29.66 -2.25 23.40
CA LYS A 5 -30.31 -2.48 22.11
C LYS A 5 -30.17 -1.19 21.27
N TYR A 6 -29.41 -1.25 20.19
CA TYR A 6 -29.21 -0.13 19.26
C TYR A 6 -29.71 -0.55 17.88
N MET A 7 -30.85 0.03 17.48
CA MET A 7 -31.55 -0.12 16.19
C MET A 7 -32.05 -1.52 15.80
N GLU A 8 -33.36 -1.61 15.54
CA GLU A 8 -33.95 -2.55 14.57
C GLU A 8 -34.33 -1.73 13.33
N GLN A 9 -33.39 -1.45 12.44
CA GLN A 9 -33.65 -0.62 11.26
C GLN A 9 -33.21 -1.31 9.97
N GLN A 10 -34.09 -1.24 8.97
CA GLN A 10 -33.76 -1.53 7.58
C GLN A 10 -32.83 -0.42 7.07
N LEU A 11 -31.71 -0.80 6.45
CA LEU A 11 -30.75 0.14 5.89
C LEU A 11 -31.05 0.38 4.40
N PRO A 12 -30.93 1.62 3.90
CA PRO A 12 -31.18 1.92 2.49
C PRO A 12 -30.07 1.35 1.61
N VAL A 13 -30.46 0.59 0.58
CA VAL A 13 -29.57 0.22 -0.52
C VAL A 13 -29.37 1.45 -1.40
N THR A 14 -28.19 2.06 -1.31
CA THR A 14 -27.89 3.31 -2.04
C THR A 14 -27.12 3.05 -3.33
N TYR A 15 -26.37 1.94 -3.38
CA TYR A 15 -25.59 1.55 -4.53
C TYR A 15 -25.84 0.08 -4.88
N ASP A 16 -25.89 -0.17 -6.18
CA ASP A 16 -25.95 -1.50 -6.79
C ASP A 16 -24.96 -1.49 -7.96
N VAL A 17 -23.88 -2.25 -7.81
CA VAL A 17 -22.70 -2.21 -8.70
C VAL A 17 -22.23 -3.60 -9.08
N ASP A 18 -21.44 -3.70 -10.14
CA ASP A 18 -20.81 -4.96 -10.53
C ASP A 18 -19.66 -5.29 -9.58
N VAL A 19 -18.79 -4.30 -9.34
CA VAL A 19 -17.60 -4.44 -8.50
C VAL A 19 -17.57 -3.34 -7.45
N LEU A 20 -17.48 -3.73 -6.19
CA LEU A 20 -17.16 -2.84 -5.07
C LEU A 20 -15.70 -3.04 -4.67
N VAL A 21 -14.93 -1.95 -4.67
CA VAL A 21 -13.58 -1.91 -4.12
C VAL A 21 -13.62 -1.16 -2.78
N VAL A 22 -13.20 -1.81 -1.71
CA VAL A 22 -13.16 -1.22 -0.37
C VAL A 22 -11.73 -0.85 -0.02
N GLY A 23 -11.46 0.44 0.10
CA GLY A 23 -10.12 1.00 0.29
C GLY A 23 -9.53 1.54 -1.01
N GLY A 24 -9.22 2.83 -1.03
CA GLY A 24 -8.64 3.57 -2.14
C GLY A 24 -7.11 3.68 -2.09
N GLY A 25 -6.46 2.71 -1.44
CA GLY A 25 -5.01 2.59 -1.38
C GLY A 25 -4.37 2.08 -2.68
N PRO A 26 -3.07 1.75 -2.67
CA PRO A 26 -2.36 1.27 -3.86
C PRO A 26 -3.06 0.10 -4.57
N ALA A 27 -3.51 -0.91 -3.83
CA ALA A 27 -4.27 -2.02 -4.41
C ALA A 27 -5.67 -1.61 -4.90
N GLY A 28 -6.33 -0.70 -4.18
CA GLY A 28 -7.64 -0.18 -4.59
C GLY A 28 -7.61 0.53 -5.94
N ILE A 29 -6.55 1.32 -6.18
CA ILE A 29 -6.34 2.03 -7.44
C ILE A 29 -6.24 1.05 -8.61
N GLY A 30 -5.38 0.02 -8.48
CA GLY A 30 -5.25 -1.03 -9.49
C GLY A 30 -6.59 -1.74 -9.75
N ALA A 31 -7.27 -2.16 -8.69
CA ALA A 31 -8.52 -2.91 -8.79
C ALA A 31 -9.64 -2.11 -9.45
N ALA A 32 -9.84 -0.86 -9.04
CA ALA A 32 -10.92 -0.02 -9.53
C ALA A 32 -10.76 0.32 -11.01
N LEU A 33 -9.56 0.77 -11.40
CA LEU A 33 -9.26 1.11 -12.80
C LEU A 33 -9.37 -0.11 -13.70
N ALA A 34 -8.82 -1.25 -13.27
CA ALA A 34 -8.87 -2.48 -14.04
C ALA A 34 -10.31 -2.98 -14.22
N ALA A 35 -11.12 -2.99 -13.16
CA ALA A 35 -12.52 -3.42 -13.25
C ALA A 35 -13.33 -2.50 -14.19
N ALA A 36 -13.24 -1.18 -14.01
CA ALA A 36 -13.99 -0.20 -14.80
C ALA A 36 -13.57 -0.21 -16.28
N ARG A 37 -12.26 -0.27 -16.57
CA ARG A 37 -11.75 -0.37 -17.95
C ARG A 37 -12.11 -1.69 -18.64
N ASN A 38 -12.39 -2.74 -17.85
CA ASN A 38 -12.98 -3.98 -18.36
C ASN A 38 -14.52 -3.94 -18.41
N GLY A 39 -15.15 -2.77 -18.27
CA GLY A 39 -16.56 -2.53 -18.52
C GLY A 39 -17.49 -2.82 -17.33
N MET A 40 -16.97 -2.89 -16.11
CA MET A 40 -17.79 -3.07 -14.90
C MET A 40 -18.24 -1.74 -14.32
N LYS A 41 -19.51 -1.66 -13.89
CA LYS A 41 -19.96 -0.57 -13.01
C LYS A 41 -19.25 -0.72 -11.67
N THR A 42 -18.30 0.18 -11.41
CA THR A 42 -17.36 0.04 -10.29
C THR A 42 -17.54 1.19 -9.30
N LEU A 43 -17.62 0.85 -8.01
CA LEU A 43 -17.59 1.81 -6.91
C LEU A 43 -16.36 1.59 -6.04
N VAL A 44 -15.67 2.67 -5.69
CA VAL A 44 -14.60 2.70 -4.67
C VAL A 44 -15.10 3.45 -3.44
N ILE A 45 -14.93 2.88 -2.26
CA ILE A 45 -15.12 3.60 -1.00
C ILE A 45 -13.79 3.78 -0.28
N GLU A 46 -13.57 4.98 0.26
CA GLU A 46 -12.34 5.37 0.95
C GLU A 46 -12.70 6.17 2.22
N GLN A 47 -12.07 5.82 3.34
CA GLN A 47 -12.31 6.46 4.63
C GLN A 47 -11.69 7.85 4.70
N PHE A 48 -10.61 8.09 3.95
CA PHE A 48 -9.96 9.38 3.84
C PHE A 48 -10.61 10.27 2.78
N ASN A 49 -10.13 11.51 2.68
CA ASN A 49 -10.56 12.50 1.70
C ASN A 49 -9.76 12.45 0.38
N CYS A 50 -9.01 11.37 0.15
CA CYS A 50 -8.16 11.22 -1.01
C CYS A 50 -7.77 9.75 -1.24
N PHE A 51 -7.44 9.42 -2.49
CA PHE A 51 -6.86 8.13 -2.86
C PHE A 51 -5.34 8.07 -2.63
N GLY A 52 -4.78 6.88 -2.76
CA GLY A 52 -3.34 6.61 -2.63
C GLY A 52 -2.98 5.91 -1.32
N GLY A 53 -3.88 5.86 -0.34
CA GLY A 53 -3.63 5.23 0.96
C GLY A 53 -2.36 5.79 1.60
N VAL A 54 -1.33 4.94 1.78
CA VAL A 54 -0.05 5.38 2.34
C VAL A 54 0.67 6.42 1.45
N ALA A 55 0.51 6.38 0.13
CA ALA A 55 1.10 7.39 -0.77
C ALA A 55 0.32 8.72 -0.81
N GLY A 56 -0.98 8.67 -0.50
CA GLY A 56 -1.85 9.85 -0.41
C GLY A 56 -1.97 10.32 1.03
N ALA A 57 -3.00 9.83 1.73
CA ALA A 57 -3.30 10.17 3.12
C ALA A 57 -2.15 9.93 4.11
N GLY A 58 -1.27 8.95 3.85
CA GLY A 58 -0.10 8.62 4.68
C GLY A 58 1.17 9.41 4.36
N GLY A 59 1.20 10.20 3.29
CA GLY A 59 2.33 11.09 2.97
C GLY A 59 3.59 10.42 2.41
N HIS A 60 3.53 9.16 1.96
CA HIS A 60 4.68 8.47 1.36
C HIS A 60 4.88 8.91 -0.11
N GLY A 61 5.56 10.03 -0.33
CA GLY A 61 5.81 10.67 -1.63
C GLY A 61 6.77 9.93 -2.59
N HIS A 62 6.82 8.60 -2.54
CA HIS A 62 7.73 7.78 -3.34
C HIS A 62 7.18 6.37 -3.56
N ILE A 63 7.17 5.89 -4.82
CA ILE A 63 6.86 4.51 -5.15
C ILE A 63 8.08 3.90 -5.83
N SER A 64 8.57 2.79 -5.27
CA SER A 64 9.87 2.19 -5.63
C SER A 64 9.75 0.78 -6.22
N LYS A 65 10.89 0.26 -6.72
CA LYS A 65 11.08 -1.06 -7.35
C LYS A 65 10.35 -1.24 -8.66
N TYR A 66 10.60 -0.29 -9.56
CA TYR A 66 10.16 -0.38 -10.95
C TYR A 66 11.05 -1.31 -11.77
N ASP A 67 12.26 -1.59 -11.29
CA ASP A 67 13.23 -2.51 -11.88
C ASP A 67 13.53 -3.73 -11.00
N GLU A 68 14.15 -4.75 -11.61
CA GLU A 68 14.67 -5.94 -10.91
C GLU A 68 15.96 -5.60 -10.13
N GLN A 69 15.80 -4.87 -9.02
CA GLN A 69 16.87 -4.62 -8.05
C GLN A 69 18.16 -4.07 -8.70
N GLY A 70 18.09 -2.88 -9.27
CA GLY A 70 19.27 -2.10 -9.70
C GLY A 70 19.87 -2.50 -11.04
N THR A 71 19.20 -3.33 -11.85
CA THR A 71 19.61 -3.58 -13.24
C THR A 71 19.09 -2.52 -14.20
N GLY A 72 18.05 -1.77 -13.82
CA GLY A 72 17.30 -0.90 -14.72
C GLY A 72 16.36 -1.63 -15.68
N ARG A 73 16.32 -2.96 -15.69
CA ARG A 73 15.33 -3.74 -16.45
C ARG A 73 13.98 -3.63 -15.75
N ARG A 74 13.02 -2.99 -16.41
CA ARG A 74 11.72 -2.63 -15.84
C ARG A 74 10.83 -3.86 -15.72
N ILE A 75 10.40 -4.14 -14.50
CA ILE A 75 9.49 -5.25 -14.15
C ILE A 75 8.06 -4.78 -13.86
N VAL A 76 7.81 -3.48 -13.97
CA VAL A 76 6.52 -2.85 -13.68
C VAL A 76 5.91 -2.25 -14.94
N GLY A 77 4.63 -2.54 -15.15
CA GLY A 77 3.80 -2.00 -16.21
C GLY A 77 2.42 -1.60 -15.66
N GLY A 78 1.42 -1.61 -16.52
CA GLY A 78 0.02 -1.37 -16.15
C GLY A 78 -0.20 -0.08 -15.38
N VAL A 79 -1.16 -0.12 -14.45
CA VAL A 79 -1.61 1.04 -13.66
C VAL A 79 -0.47 1.68 -12.86
N ALA A 80 0.44 0.88 -12.28
CA ALA A 80 1.54 1.41 -11.48
C ALA A 80 2.49 2.29 -12.32
N TYR A 81 2.79 1.87 -13.55
CA TYR A 81 3.63 2.64 -14.46
C TYR A 81 2.88 3.84 -15.06
N GLU A 82 1.58 3.69 -15.34
CA GLU A 82 0.73 4.78 -15.82
C GLU A 82 0.66 5.92 -14.81
N VAL A 83 0.41 5.63 -13.52
CA VAL A 83 0.39 6.64 -12.45
C VAL A 83 1.71 7.41 -12.39
N ALA A 84 2.84 6.70 -12.42
CA ALA A 84 4.16 7.34 -12.41
C ALA A 84 4.39 8.24 -13.64
N THR A 85 3.94 7.79 -14.81
CA THR A 85 4.09 8.54 -16.07
C THR A 85 3.23 9.80 -16.06
N GLU A 86 1.98 9.73 -15.59
CA GLU A 86 1.10 10.90 -15.50
C GLU A 86 1.58 11.91 -14.45
N LEU A 87 2.12 11.46 -13.31
CA LEU A 87 2.80 12.33 -12.34
C LEU A 87 3.94 13.14 -12.97
N VAL A 88 4.81 12.49 -13.75
CA VAL A 88 5.93 13.16 -14.42
C VAL A 88 5.42 14.12 -15.50
N LYS A 89 4.47 13.67 -16.33
CA LYS A 89 3.90 14.43 -17.44
C LYS A 89 3.21 15.72 -16.98
N GLN A 90 2.58 15.69 -15.80
CA GLN A 90 1.92 16.86 -15.22
C GLN A 90 2.83 17.65 -14.26
N ASN A 91 4.14 17.37 -14.27
CA ASN A 91 5.15 18.07 -13.48
C ASN A 91 4.91 18.00 -11.95
N PHE A 92 4.36 16.87 -11.49
CA PHE A 92 4.15 16.55 -10.08
C PHE A 92 5.19 15.58 -9.52
N GLY A 93 6.07 15.04 -10.35
CA GLY A 93 7.10 14.11 -9.90
C GLY A 93 8.25 13.93 -10.87
N HIS A 94 9.22 13.16 -10.41
CA HIS A 94 10.38 12.74 -11.17
C HIS A 94 10.52 11.22 -11.07
N MET A 95 10.75 10.56 -12.20
CA MET A 95 10.91 9.11 -12.28
C MET A 95 12.28 8.75 -12.83
N ASN A 96 12.88 7.71 -12.27
CA ASN A 96 14.02 7.01 -12.85
C ASN A 96 13.69 5.51 -12.98
N SER A 97 14.67 4.69 -13.34
CA SER A 97 14.45 3.25 -13.53
C SER A 97 13.96 2.52 -12.27
N HIS A 98 14.26 3.04 -11.08
CA HIS A 98 13.96 2.38 -9.81
C HIS A 98 12.58 2.77 -9.27
N GLY A 99 12.03 3.92 -9.65
CA GLY A 99 10.79 4.42 -9.07
C GLY A 99 10.50 5.87 -9.37
N VAL A 100 9.44 6.38 -8.76
CA VAL A 100 8.94 7.74 -8.89
C VAL A 100 8.88 8.44 -7.54
N TRP A 101 9.39 9.66 -7.49
CA TRP A 101 9.24 10.60 -6.39
C TRP A 101 8.23 11.66 -6.81
N PHE A 102 7.32 12.04 -5.93
CA PHE A 102 6.23 12.92 -6.30
C PHE A 102 5.76 13.76 -5.13
N GLU A 103 5.11 14.87 -5.46
CA GLU A 103 4.33 15.62 -4.49
C GLU A 103 2.99 14.92 -4.24
N VAL A 104 2.63 14.80 -2.96
CA VAL A 104 1.47 14.02 -2.53
C VAL A 104 0.16 14.62 -3.06
N GLU A 105 0.01 15.95 -3.11
CA GLU A 105 -1.19 16.59 -3.66
C GLU A 105 -1.36 16.35 -5.16
N GLY A 106 -0.25 16.32 -5.90
CA GLY A 106 -0.25 15.99 -7.32
C GLY A 106 -0.75 14.56 -7.56
N LEU A 107 -0.29 13.59 -6.76
CA LEU A 107 -0.80 12.21 -6.83
C LEU A 107 -2.33 12.16 -6.65
N LYS A 108 -2.88 12.86 -5.66
CA LYS A 108 -4.33 12.84 -5.38
C LYS A 108 -5.13 13.29 -6.60
N LEU A 109 -4.72 14.42 -7.20
CA LEU A 109 -5.35 14.96 -8.40
C LEU A 109 -5.27 13.99 -9.59
N ILE A 110 -4.10 13.38 -9.82
CA ILE A 110 -3.92 12.41 -10.90
C ILE A 110 -4.87 11.22 -10.73
N LEU A 111 -4.97 10.68 -9.52
CA LEU A 111 -5.82 9.52 -9.26
C LEU A 111 -7.31 9.83 -9.48
N GLU A 112 -7.76 11.00 -9.07
CA GLU A 112 -9.14 11.47 -9.32
C GLU A 112 -9.41 11.58 -10.82
N GLN A 113 -8.53 12.25 -11.57
CA GLN A 113 -8.64 12.36 -13.04
C GLN A 113 -8.66 10.99 -13.73
N MET A 114 -7.82 10.06 -13.28
CA MET A 114 -7.78 8.69 -13.83
C MET A 114 -9.09 7.93 -13.55
N PHE A 115 -9.64 8.07 -12.34
CA PHE A 115 -10.91 7.45 -11.96
C PHE A 115 -12.08 8.03 -12.74
N GLU A 116 -12.17 9.36 -12.84
CA GLU A 116 -13.20 10.05 -13.63
C GLU A 116 -13.14 9.64 -15.11
N LYS A 117 -11.95 9.64 -15.70
CA LYS A 117 -11.73 9.20 -17.10
C LYS A 117 -12.14 7.74 -17.32
N ALA A 118 -11.95 6.88 -16.32
CA ALA A 118 -12.34 5.47 -16.38
C ALA A 118 -13.83 5.23 -16.05
N GLY A 119 -14.58 6.25 -15.63
CA GLY A 119 -15.98 6.11 -15.21
C GLY A 119 -16.14 5.38 -13.86
N VAL A 120 -15.11 5.40 -13.02
CA VAL A 120 -15.17 4.84 -11.66
C VAL A 120 -16.02 5.74 -10.78
N GLN A 121 -17.05 5.20 -10.14
CA GLN A 121 -17.77 5.90 -9.09
C GLN A 121 -16.96 5.82 -7.79
N PHE A 122 -16.95 6.88 -7.00
CA PHE A 122 -16.27 6.83 -5.71
C PHE A 122 -16.92 7.67 -4.63
N LEU A 123 -16.65 7.27 -3.38
CA LEU A 123 -17.04 7.99 -2.17
C LEU A 123 -15.86 8.09 -1.20
N TYR A 124 -15.51 9.33 -0.86
CA TYR A 124 -14.62 9.63 0.26
C TYR A 124 -15.38 9.63 1.60
N HIS A 125 -14.63 9.76 2.70
CA HIS A 125 -15.18 9.85 4.05
C HIS A 125 -16.16 8.71 4.39
N THR A 126 -15.91 7.54 3.83
CA THR A 126 -16.81 6.40 3.89
C THR A 126 -16.10 5.23 4.55
N PHE A 127 -16.52 4.93 5.78
CA PHE A 127 -16.05 3.79 6.53
C PHE A 127 -16.82 2.54 6.15
N PHE A 128 -16.10 1.47 5.84
CA PHE A 128 -16.66 0.14 5.82
C PHE A 128 -17.02 -0.30 7.25
N CYS A 129 -18.17 -0.96 7.42
CA CYS A 129 -18.68 -1.40 8.73
C CYS A 129 -18.82 -2.91 8.84
N ASP A 130 -19.42 -3.54 7.83
CA ASP A 130 -19.75 -4.97 7.86
C ASP A 130 -19.93 -5.57 6.47
N THR A 131 -19.81 -6.89 6.36
CA THR A 131 -20.10 -7.66 5.14
C THR A 131 -21.33 -8.52 5.38
N ILE A 132 -22.32 -8.42 4.49
CA ILE A 132 -23.47 -9.32 4.49
C ILE A 132 -23.11 -10.52 3.62
N VAL A 133 -23.17 -11.71 4.22
CA VAL A 133 -22.94 -12.99 3.55
C VAL A 133 -24.25 -13.76 3.47
N GLU A 134 -24.64 -14.13 2.25
CA GLU A 134 -25.83 -14.91 1.94
C GLU A 134 -25.40 -16.12 1.10
N ASP A 135 -25.83 -17.32 1.50
CA ASP A 135 -25.52 -18.57 0.79
C ASP A 135 -24.02 -18.77 0.46
N GLY A 136 -23.13 -18.33 1.36
CA GLY A 136 -21.68 -18.42 1.20
C GLY A 136 -21.05 -17.36 0.29
N ALA A 137 -21.82 -16.38 -0.19
CA ALA A 137 -21.36 -15.27 -1.00
C ALA A 137 -21.46 -13.94 -0.24
N ALA A 138 -20.45 -13.09 -0.33
CA ALA A 138 -20.50 -11.72 0.17
C ALA A 138 -21.33 -10.85 -0.80
N THR A 139 -22.61 -10.60 -0.49
CA THR A 139 -23.56 -9.94 -1.40
C THR A 139 -23.62 -8.43 -1.19
N CYS A 140 -23.34 -7.95 0.02
CA CYS A 140 -23.41 -6.54 0.35
C CYS A 140 -22.30 -6.09 1.30
N ALA A 141 -21.95 -4.80 1.21
CA ALA A 141 -21.20 -4.09 2.25
C ALA A 141 -22.10 -3.09 2.98
N VAL A 142 -21.96 -3.02 4.29
CA VAL A 142 -22.51 -1.95 5.13
C VAL A 142 -21.47 -0.85 5.22
N ILE A 143 -21.87 0.39 4.91
CA ILE A 143 -21.00 1.56 4.98
C ILE A 143 -21.57 2.61 5.92
N GLN A 144 -20.70 3.47 6.45
CA GLN A 144 -21.05 4.64 7.25
C GLN A 144 -20.29 5.86 6.73
N ASN A 145 -21.04 6.91 6.41
CA ASN A 145 -20.50 8.23 6.07
C ASN A 145 -21.42 9.32 6.64
N LYS A 146 -21.21 10.58 6.24
CA LYS A 146 -22.02 11.72 6.70
C LYS A 146 -23.49 11.67 6.26
N THR A 147 -23.79 10.99 5.15
CA THR A 147 -25.16 10.77 4.67
C THR A 147 -25.92 9.76 5.53
N GLY A 148 -25.20 8.89 6.24
CA GLY A 148 -25.75 7.91 7.16
C GLY A 148 -25.18 6.52 6.93
N ARG A 149 -25.84 5.53 7.54
CA ARG A 149 -25.52 4.12 7.33
C ARG A 149 -26.29 3.58 6.13
N GLN A 150 -25.58 2.92 5.22
CA GLN A 150 -26.12 2.53 3.92
C GLN A 150 -25.64 1.14 3.52
N ILE A 151 -26.33 0.53 2.55
CA ILE A 151 -25.95 -0.73 1.92
C ILE A 151 -25.44 -0.46 0.50
N VAL A 152 -24.34 -1.13 0.16
CA VAL A 152 -23.84 -1.29 -1.21
C VAL A 152 -24.00 -2.76 -1.60
N LYS A 153 -24.80 -3.04 -2.63
CA LYS A 153 -24.88 -4.36 -3.27
C LYS A 153 -23.80 -4.49 -4.34
N ALA A 154 -23.13 -5.63 -4.39
CA ALA A 154 -22.10 -5.88 -5.38
C ALA A 154 -22.06 -7.35 -5.81
N LYS A 155 -21.80 -7.61 -7.10
CA LYS A 155 -21.57 -8.99 -7.58
C LYS A 155 -20.23 -9.52 -7.11
N ARG A 156 -19.21 -8.67 -7.09
CA ARG A 156 -17.87 -8.96 -6.55
C ARG A 156 -17.44 -7.84 -5.61
N ILE A 157 -16.85 -8.23 -4.49
CA ILE A 157 -16.21 -7.30 -3.57
C ILE A 157 -14.71 -7.59 -3.58
N ILE A 158 -13.90 -6.52 -3.65
CA ILE A 158 -12.44 -6.61 -3.56
C ILE A 158 -12.01 -5.86 -2.30
N ASP A 159 -11.47 -6.59 -1.33
CA ASP A 159 -10.92 -6.05 -0.11
C ASP A 159 -9.53 -5.48 -0.36
N CYS A 160 -9.47 -4.15 -0.43
CA CYS A 160 -8.26 -3.36 -0.59
C CYS A 160 -8.01 -2.46 0.64
N THR A 161 -8.60 -2.80 1.79
CA THR A 161 -8.49 -2.01 3.04
C THR A 161 -7.07 -2.00 3.57
N GLY A 162 -6.28 -3.00 3.19
CA GLY A 162 -4.95 -3.26 3.75
C GLY A 162 -4.99 -3.95 5.12
N ASP A 163 -6.17 -4.03 5.75
CA ASP A 163 -6.40 -4.66 7.05
C ASP A 163 -7.33 -5.88 6.99
N GLY A 164 -7.80 -6.21 5.78
CA GLY A 164 -8.63 -7.37 5.51
C GLY A 164 -10.00 -7.26 6.17
N ASP A 165 -10.51 -6.03 6.39
CA ASP A 165 -11.73 -5.83 7.16
C ASP A 165 -12.96 -6.44 6.50
N VAL A 166 -13.07 -6.38 5.16
CA VAL A 166 -14.19 -6.97 4.43
C VAL A 166 -14.17 -8.48 4.58
N ALA A 167 -13.00 -9.10 4.37
CA ALA A 167 -12.82 -10.53 4.50
C ALA A 167 -13.01 -11.02 5.94
N PHE A 168 -12.47 -10.28 6.92
CA PHE A 168 -12.67 -10.56 8.33
C PHE A 168 -14.16 -10.54 8.70
N LYS A 169 -14.90 -9.53 8.25
CA LYS A 169 -16.35 -9.42 8.49
C LYS A 169 -17.16 -10.46 7.72
N ALA A 170 -16.68 -10.93 6.57
CA ALA A 170 -17.25 -12.04 5.84
C ALA A 170 -16.99 -13.42 6.49
N GLY A 171 -16.19 -13.48 7.57
CA GLY A 171 -15.86 -14.71 8.27
C GLY A 171 -14.68 -15.49 7.68
N CYS A 172 -13.89 -14.88 6.78
CA CYS A 172 -12.69 -15.51 6.23
C CYS A 172 -11.64 -15.77 7.32
N LYS A 173 -10.89 -16.87 7.17
CA LYS A 173 -9.75 -17.18 8.04
C LYS A 173 -8.62 -16.17 7.83
N TYR A 174 -7.90 -15.83 8.91
CA TYR A 174 -6.80 -14.88 8.86
C TYR A 174 -5.73 -15.20 9.90
N GLU A 175 -4.52 -14.68 9.67
CA GLU A 175 -3.44 -14.58 10.66
C GLU A 175 -3.12 -13.11 10.95
N VAL A 176 -2.47 -12.83 12.09
CA VAL A 176 -2.02 -11.49 12.49
C VAL A 176 -0.60 -11.56 13.04
N GLY A 177 0.26 -10.64 12.59
CA GLY A 177 1.61 -10.47 13.11
C GLY A 177 2.49 -11.73 13.01
N ARG A 178 3.53 -11.79 13.85
CA ARG A 178 4.45 -12.93 13.96
C ARG A 178 3.83 -14.11 14.71
N LYS A 179 4.10 -15.34 14.28
CA LYS A 179 3.49 -16.57 14.85
C LYS A 179 3.62 -16.72 16.37
N LYS A 180 4.72 -16.23 16.96
CA LYS A 180 5.03 -16.44 18.38
C LYS A 180 4.16 -15.64 19.35
N ASP A 181 3.66 -14.48 18.96
CA ASP A 181 2.92 -13.58 19.87
C ASP A 181 1.93 -12.64 19.17
N SER A 182 1.66 -12.84 17.88
CA SER A 182 0.75 -12.06 17.04
C SER A 182 1.08 -10.57 16.95
N LYS A 183 2.28 -10.15 17.34
CA LYS A 183 2.70 -8.77 17.24
C LYS A 183 3.00 -8.38 15.79
N CYS A 184 2.44 -7.25 15.35
CA CYS A 184 2.65 -6.69 14.01
C CYS A 184 3.90 -5.81 13.94
N GLN A 185 4.44 -5.63 12.74
CA GLN A 185 5.53 -4.68 12.54
C GLN A 185 5.16 -3.26 13.01
N PRO A 186 6.14 -2.51 13.58
CA PRO A 186 6.00 -1.12 13.97
C PRO A 186 5.39 -0.24 12.87
N VAL A 187 4.61 0.77 13.27
CA VAL A 187 4.05 1.77 12.35
C VAL A 187 4.93 3.02 12.33
N THR A 188 4.81 3.81 11.26
CA THR A 188 5.57 5.05 11.10
C THR A 188 4.63 6.19 10.77
N LEU A 189 4.65 7.27 11.55
CA LEU A 189 4.15 8.56 11.10
C LEU A 189 5.22 9.25 10.24
N MET A 190 5.01 9.28 8.93
CA MET A 190 5.84 10.10 8.02
C MET A 190 5.56 11.58 8.29
N PHE A 191 6.38 12.48 7.77
CA PHE A 191 6.12 13.92 7.89
C PHE A 191 6.86 14.70 6.80
N THR A 192 6.36 15.88 6.46
CA THR A 192 7.01 16.76 5.48
C THR A 192 7.65 17.93 6.21
N ILE A 193 8.89 18.23 5.84
CA ILE A 193 9.60 19.43 6.27
C ILE A 193 9.84 20.35 5.08
N GLY A 194 9.86 21.65 5.35
CA GLY A 194 10.19 22.71 4.39
C GLY A 194 11.43 23.46 4.85
N GLY A 195 11.94 24.38 4.01
CA GLY A 195 13.16 25.14 4.32
C GLY A 195 14.44 24.32 4.22
N VAL A 196 14.45 23.32 3.32
CA VAL A 196 15.58 22.41 3.11
C VAL A 196 16.37 22.81 1.86
N ASP A 197 17.68 22.97 2.00
CA ASP A 197 18.64 23.00 0.89
C ASP A 197 19.04 21.56 0.55
N TRP A 198 18.24 20.91 -0.29
CA TRP A 198 18.46 19.51 -0.65
C TRP A 198 19.82 19.25 -1.32
N PRO A 199 20.29 20.07 -2.28
CA PRO A 199 21.64 19.93 -2.83
C PRO A 199 22.75 19.94 -1.75
N ALA A 200 22.63 20.78 -0.73
CA ALA A 200 23.59 20.79 0.39
C ALA A 200 23.52 19.50 1.22
N VAL A 201 22.30 18.99 1.50
CA VAL A 201 22.09 17.72 2.21
C VAL A 201 22.71 16.56 1.43
N GLU A 202 22.44 16.46 0.13
CA GLU A 202 22.96 15.39 -0.72
C GLU A 202 24.49 15.37 -0.79
N LYS A 203 25.11 16.55 -0.85
CA LYS A 203 26.56 16.70 -0.87
C LYS A 203 27.21 16.37 0.49
N TRP A 204 26.52 16.68 1.59
CA TRP A 204 27.06 16.51 2.94
C TRP A 204 26.90 15.08 3.48
N ARG A 205 25.77 14.42 3.20
CA ARG A 205 25.49 13.08 3.73
C ARG A 205 26.50 12.06 3.22
N LYS A 206 26.98 11.19 4.11
CA LYS A 206 27.94 10.12 3.77
C LYS A 206 27.27 8.78 3.48
N ASP A 207 26.13 8.55 4.11
CA ASP A 207 25.31 7.36 3.94
C ASP A 207 23.83 7.76 3.92
N TYR A 208 22.99 6.87 3.40
CA TYR A 208 21.55 7.13 3.27
C TYR A 208 20.81 7.16 4.61
N ALA A 209 21.21 6.29 5.54
CA ALA A 209 20.54 6.08 6.83
C ALA A 209 20.81 7.21 7.84
N MET A 210 21.92 7.93 7.64
CA MET A 210 22.43 8.99 8.52
C MET A 210 22.64 8.50 9.95
N THR A 211 23.06 7.24 10.12
CA THR A 211 23.11 6.57 11.43
C THR A 211 23.94 7.35 12.46
N SER A 212 25.09 7.91 12.03
CA SER A 212 25.96 8.67 12.92
C SER A 212 25.30 9.94 13.49
N VAL A 213 24.40 10.58 12.74
CA VAL A 213 23.65 11.77 13.17
C VAL A 213 22.73 11.42 14.33
N TRP A 214 21.97 10.34 14.18
CA TRP A 214 20.97 9.92 15.17
C TRP A 214 21.63 9.46 16.45
N GLU A 215 22.69 8.67 16.34
CA GLU A 215 23.44 8.20 17.50
C GLU A 215 24.11 9.36 18.24
N GLU A 216 24.65 10.35 17.53
CA GLU A 216 25.25 11.54 18.15
C GLU A 216 24.20 12.39 18.88
N ALA A 217 23.06 12.65 18.25
CA ALA A 217 21.95 13.38 18.87
C ALA A 217 21.43 12.67 20.14
N GLN A 218 21.34 11.34 20.10
CA GLN A 218 20.94 10.53 21.27
C GLN A 218 21.98 10.55 22.39
N ARG A 219 23.28 10.42 22.06
CA ARG A 219 24.36 10.50 23.05
C ARG A 219 24.40 11.86 23.76
N ASN A 220 24.08 12.93 23.03
CA ASN A 220 24.04 14.29 23.58
C ASN A 220 22.73 14.63 24.30
N GLY A 221 21.73 13.75 24.28
CA GLY A 221 20.42 13.96 24.91
C GLY A 221 19.48 14.86 24.12
N ASP A 222 19.77 15.17 22.85
CA ASP A 222 18.93 16.00 21.99
C ASP A 222 17.74 15.24 21.38
N MET A 223 17.73 13.90 21.44
CA MET A 223 16.67 13.04 20.90
C MET A 223 16.53 11.74 21.70
N ARG A 224 15.29 11.25 21.89
CA ARG A 224 15.05 9.93 22.47
C ARG A 224 15.50 8.81 21.52
N PRO A 225 15.93 7.63 22.02
CA PRO A 225 16.44 6.54 21.19
C PRO A 225 15.32 5.66 20.59
N PHE A 226 14.29 6.28 19.99
CA PHE A 226 13.20 5.52 19.35
C PHE A 226 13.57 4.99 17.96
N GLN A 227 14.58 5.58 17.29
CA GLN A 227 15.01 5.18 15.96
C GLN A 227 16.50 5.51 15.76
N LYS A 228 17.21 4.67 15.00
CA LYS A 228 18.63 4.87 14.64
C LYS A 228 18.90 4.99 13.14
N THR A 229 17.88 4.81 12.30
CA THR A 229 18.03 4.79 10.85
C THR A 229 16.89 5.55 10.18
N VAL A 230 17.20 6.49 9.29
CA VAL A 230 16.23 7.02 8.34
C VAL A 230 15.92 5.98 7.29
N MET A 231 14.61 5.76 7.10
CA MET A 231 14.07 4.82 6.13
C MET A 231 13.85 5.48 4.78
N GLY A 232 13.66 6.81 4.75
CA GLY A 232 13.91 7.56 3.55
C GLY A 232 13.56 9.04 3.58
N PHE A 233 14.04 9.70 2.53
CA PHE A 233 13.74 11.08 2.19
C PHE A 233 13.09 11.12 0.81
N TRP A 234 11.91 11.73 0.74
CA TRP A 234 11.07 11.83 -0.44
C TRP A 234 11.16 13.26 -0.96
N TRP A 235 12.21 13.52 -1.73
CA TRP A 235 12.43 14.80 -2.38
C TRP A 235 12.13 14.69 -3.88
N THR A 236 11.60 15.75 -4.47
CA THR A 236 11.34 15.86 -5.90
C THR A 236 11.75 17.26 -6.39
N PRO A 237 12.34 17.39 -7.60
CA PRO A 237 12.68 18.70 -8.16
C PRO A 237 11.47 19.61 -8.36
N THR A 238 10.25 19.06 -8.37
CA THR A 238 8.99 19.83 -8.50
C THR A 238 8.61 20.58 -7.21
N ARG A 239 9.20 20.20 -6.07
CA ARG A 239 9.05 20.83 -4.75
C ARG A 239 10.43 20.91 -4.06
N PRO A 240 11.34 21.74 -4.59
CA PRO A 240 12.77 21.64 -4.28
C PRO A 240 13.12 22.02 -2.83
N ASP A 241 12.25 22.77 -2.14
CA ASP A 241 12.42 23.24 -0.76
C ASP A 241 11.73 22.36 0.29
N GLN A 242 11.03 21.30 -0.13
CA GLN A 242 10.31 20.37 0.73
C GLN A 242 10.82 18.94 0.61
N VAL A 243 10.79 18.23 1.73
CA VAL A 243 11.22 16.83 1.81
C VAL A 243 10.26 16.05 2.70
N GLY A 244 9.70 14.96 2.16
CA GLY A 244 9.03 13.95 2.98
C GLY A 244 10.05 13.11 3.74
N VAL A 245 9.80 12.81 5.00
CA VAL A 245 10.70 12.07 5.89
C VAL A 245 10.00 10.83 6.42
N ASN A 246 10.64 9.69 6.26
CA ASN A 246 10.25 8.41 6.86
C ASN A 246 11.29 8.01 7.91
N PHE A 247 10.98 8.28 9.18
CA PHE A 247 11.91 8.05 10.30
C PHE A 247 11.25 7.49 11.55
N THR A 248 10.10 8.03 11.97
CA THR A 248 9.46 7.64 13.24
C THR A 248 9.21 6.14 13.34
N HIS A 249 9.20 5.66 14.58
CA HIS A 249 9.16 4.24 14.90
C HIS A 249 8.26 4.02 16.11
N ILE A 250 7.03 3.57 15.85
CA ILE A 250 6.04 3.36 16.89
C ILE A 250 5.77 1.86 17.00
N ILE A 251 6.16 1.30 18.14
CA ILE A 251 6.09 -0.13 18.45
C ILE A 251 4.80 -0.51 19.18
N TYR A 252 4.49 -1.80 19.22
CA TYR A 252 3.35 -2.37 19.96
C TYR A 252 1.99 -1.80 19.56
N ILE A 253 1.79 -1.60 18.25
CA ILE A 253 0.55 -1.09 17.67
C ILE A 253 -0.20 -2.23 16.97
N ASP A 254 -1.44 -2.46 17.37
CA ASP A 254 -2.42 -3.23 16.62
C ASP A 254 -3.28 -2.29 15.78
N SER A 255 -3.04 -2.23 14.48
CA SER A 255 -3.75 -1.30 13.59
C SER A 255 -5.23 -1.64 13.40
N THR A 256 -5.72 -2.75 13.95
CA THR A 256 -7.14 -3.10 13.95
C THR A 256 -7.90 -2.49 15.13
N LYS A 257 -7.20 -1.76 16.02
CA LYS A 257 -7.78 -1.07 17.19
C LYS A 257 -7.66 0.44 17.05
N ALA A 258 -8.77 1.14 17.30
CA ALA A 258 -8.81 2.60 17.19
C ALA A 258 -7.95 3.29 18.26
N GLU A 259 -7.89 2.72 19.46
CA GLU A 259 -7.08 3.20 20.59
C GLU A 259 -5.60 3.16 20.25
N ASP A 260 -5.12 2.07 19.65
CA ASP A 260 -3.72 1.89 19.25
C ASP A 260 -3.35 2.84 18.10
N LEU A 261 -4.22 3.00 17.09
CA LEU A 261 -4.01 3.98 16.01
C LEU A 261 -3.96 5.43 16.56
N THR A 262 -4.79 5.73 17.55
CA THR A 262 -4.80 7.04 18.22
C THR A 262 -3.50 7.26 18.99
N ALA A 263 -3.09 6.29 19.80
CA ALA A 263 -1.85 6.34 20.55
C ALA A 263 -0.63 6.48 19.62
N ALA A 264 -0.62 5.72 18.52
CA ALA A 264 0.44 5.77 17.52
C ALA A 264 0.54 7.13 16.83
N THR A 265 -0.59 7.76 16.53
CA THR A 265 -0.61 9.09 15.92
C THR A 265 -0.07 10.15 16.88
N VAL A 266 -0.47 10.11 18.16
CA VAL A 266 0.02 11.04 19.18
C VAL A 266 1.52 10.86 19.41
N GLU A 267 1.99 9.62 19.58
CA GLU A 267 3.41 9.35 19.78
C GLU A 267 4.25 9.67 18.55
N GLY A 268 3.78 9.29 17.36
CA GLY A 268 4.46 9.60 16.10
C GLY A 268 4.66 11.10 15.88
N ARG A 269 3.70 11.94 16.30
CA ARG A 269 3.86 13.41 16.22
C ARG A 269 4.95 13.90 17.16
N LYS A 270 5.05 13.38 18.39
CA LYS A 270 6.13 13.73 19.31
C LYS A 270 7.49 13.37 18.70
N GLN A 271 7.63 12.15 18.21
CA GLN A 271 8.85 11.68 17.55
C GLN A 271 9.22 12.54 16.33
N ALA A 272 8.24 12.89 15.49
CA ALA A 272 8.47 13.74 14.31
C ALA A 272 8.97 15.15 14.69
N PHE A 273 8.38 15.77 15.71
CA PHE A 273 8.79 17.10 16.18
C PHE A 273 10.14 17.07 16.92
N GLU A 274 10.50 15.97 17.58
CA GLU A 274 11.85 15.76 18.13
C GLU A 274 12.93 15.73 17.03
N CYS A 275 12.58 15.36 15.80
CA CYS A 275 13.54 15.33 14.69
C CYS A 275 13.91 16.74 14.19
N ILE A 276 13.01 17.73 14.29
CA ILE A 276 13.23 19.07 13.75
C ILE A 276 14.47 19.77 14.36
N PRO A 277 14.64 19.88 15.69
CA PRO A 277 15.85 20.47 16.26
C PRO A 277 17.11 19.65 15.92
N VAL A 278 16.99 18.32 15.81
CA VAL A 278 18.10 17.45 15.40
C VAL A 278 18.54 17.77 13.97
N PHE A 279 17.60 17.86 13.01
CA PHE A 279 17.90 18.26 11.64
C PHE A 279 18.62 19.60 11.59
N ARG A 280 18.10 20.61 12.28
CA ARG A 280 18.70 21.96 12.30
C ARG A 280 20.11 22.00 12.87
N LYS A 281 20.38 21.19 13.90
CA LYS A 281 21.65 21.17 14.62
C LYS A 281 22.71 20.31 13.95
N TYR A 282 22.31 19.17 13.36
CA TYR A 282 23.25 18.14 12.93
C TYR A 282 23.30 17.91 11.41
N VAL A 283 22.32 18.41 10.64
CA VAL A 283 22.21 18.12 9.20
C VAL A 283 22.44 19.37 8.38
N LYS A 284 23.57 19.40 7.67
CA LYS A 284 23.90 20.51 6.79
C LYS A 284 22.86 20.64 5.67
N GLY A 285 22.35 21.85 5.46
CA GLY A 285 21.26 22.15 4.53
C GLY A 285 19.86 22.06 5.15
N MET A 286 19.75 21.71 6.44
CA MET A 286 18.47 21.70 7.17
C MET A 286 18.44 22.67 8.35
N GLU A 287 19.38 23.61 8.44
CA GLU A 287 19.52 24.58 9.54
C GLU A 287 18.25 25.42 9.73
N ASN A 288 17.53 25.68 8.63
CA ASN A 288 16.30 26.47 8.61
C ASN A 288 15.03 25.62 8.44
N CYS A 289 15.13 24.29 8.54
CA CYS A 289 13.99 23.44 8.23
C CYS A 289 12.85 23.63 9.23
N TYR A 290 11.60 23.43 8.84
CA TYR A 290 10.45 23.48 9.74
C TYR A 290 9.40 22.45 9.34
N MET A 291 8.55 22.06 10.30
CA MET A 291 7.45 21.12 10.04
C MET A 291 6.43 21.76 9.10
N VAL A 292 6.19 21.14 7.95
CA VAL A 292 5.13 21.54 7.01
C VAL A 292 3.85 20.78 7.34
N SER A 293 3.94 19.45 7.50
CA SER A 293 2.77 18.64 7.79
C SER A 293 3.11 17.29 8.40
N THR A 294 2.17 16.77 9.20
CA THR A 294 2.07 15.34 9.52
C THR A 294 0.83 14.78 8.83
N PRO A 295 0.89 13.57 8.25
CA PRO A 295 -0.18 12.97 7.45
C PRO A 295 -1.43 12.65 8.28
N ASN A 296 -2.51 12.33 7.56
CA ASN A 296 -3.82 12.02 8.15
C ASN A 296 -3.87 10.64 8.80
N THR A 297 -2.91 9.76 8.49
CA THR A 297 -2.80 8.41 9.04
C THR A 297 -1.35 8.00 9.21
N VAL A 298 -1.11 7.07 10.13
CA VAL A 298 0.18 6.39 10.27
C VAL A 298 0.38 5.35 9.16
N GLY A 299 1.61 5.19 8.70
CA GLY A 299 2.03 4.13 7.80
C GLY A 299 2.02 2.77 8.49
N ILE A 300 0.94 2.03 8.26
CA ILE A 300 0.77 0.65 8.75
C ILE A 300 1.54 -0.31 7.85
N ARG A 301 2.36 -1.17 8.46
CA ARG A 301 3.16 -2.18 7.74
C ARG A 301 2.49 -3.55 7.72
N GLU A 302 1.74 -3.89 8.75
CA GLU A 302 1.16 -5.21 8.92
C GLU A 302 -0.07 -5.18 9.80
N SER A 303 -1.01 -6.08 9.51
CA SER A 303 -2.24 -6.32 10.25
C SER A 303 -2.75 -7.73 9.95
N ARG A 304 -4.02 -7.90 9.60
CA ARG A 304 -4.56 -9.22 9.21
C ARG A 304 -4.08 -9.61 7.82
N ARG A 305 -3.60 -10.84 7.70
CA ARG A 305 -3.32 -11.53 6.43
C ARG A 305 -4.38 -12.58 6.24
N ILE A 306 -5.20 -12.43 5.21
CA ILE A 306 -6.33 -13.33 4.94
C ILE A 306 -5.81 -14.60 4.30
N MET A 307 -6.23 -15.76 4.82
CA MET A 307 -5.80 -17.05 4.30
C MET A 307 -6.53 -17.34 2.99
N GLY A 308 -5.76 -17.56 1.92
CA GLY A 308 -6.26 -17.89 0.60
C GLY A 308 -5.81 -19.27 0.10
N ASP A 309 -6.09 -19.56 -1.17
CA ASP A 309 -5.74 -20.84 -1.82
C ASP A 309 -4.23 -21.11 -1.86
N TYR A 310 -3.43 -20.07 -1.77
CA TYR A 310 -1.98 -20.17 -1.62
C TYR A 310 -1.50 -19.16 -0.59
N VAL A 311 -0.55 -19.56 0.27
CA VAL A 311 0.12 -18.67 1.23
C VAL A 311 1.51 -18.43 0.70
N LEU A 312 1.80 -17.21 0.21
CA LEU A 312 3.14 -16.88 -0.24
C LEU A 312 4.12 -16.85 0.94
N THR A 313 5.19 -17.63 0.83
CA THR A 313 6.14 -17.87 1.92
C THR A 313 7.40 -17.03 1.79
N GLU A 314 8.18 -16.97 2.88
CA GLU A 314 9.50 -16.35 2.87
C GLU A 314 10.44 -17.05 1.88
N GLU A 315 10.35 -18.38 1.85
CA GLU A 315 11.11 -19.24 0.96
C GLU A 315 10.78 -18.94 -0.50
N ASP A 316 9.49 -18.83 -0.86
CA ASP A 316 9.09 -18.47 -2.23
C ASP A 316 9.70 -17.13 -2.68
N VAL A 317 9.76 -16.14 -1.78
CA VAL A 317 10.36 -14.82 -2.04
C VAL A 317 11.88 -14.93 -2.17
N LYS A 318 12.55 -15.61 -1.24
CA LYS A 318 14.02 -15.70 -1.20
C LYS A 318 14.58 -16.54 -2.35
N GLU A 319 13.87 -17.60 -2.73
CA GLU A 319 14.25 -18.50 -3.83
C GLU A 319 13.81 -18.00 -5.21
N GLN A 320 13.12 -16.84 -5.29
CA GLN A 320 12.59 -16.27 -6.53
C GLN A 320 11.70 -17.27 -7.27
N ARG A 321 10.84 -17.97 -6.53
CA ARG A 321 10.04 -19.06 -7.07
C ARG A 321 9.18 -18.57 -8.23
N GLU A 322 9.17 -19.35 -9.29
CA GLU A 322 8.28 -19.15 -10.44
C GLU A 322 6.94 -19.85 -10.20
N PHE A 323 5.87 -19.16 -10.62
CA PHE A 323 4.50 -19.67 -10.58
C PHE A 323 3.86 -19.57 -11.96
N ASP A 324 3.18 -20.65 -12.39
CA ASP A 324 2.39 -20.68 -13.62
C ASP A 324 1.24 -19.66 -13.60
N ASP A 325 0.74 -19.36 -12.39
CA ASP A 325 -0.32 -18.39 -12.13
C ASP A 325 0.19 -17.01 -11.70
N ASN A 326 1.40 -16.62 -12.11
CA ASN A 326 1.93 -15.29 -11.83
C ASN A 326 1.05 -14.16 -12.39
N ILE A 327 0.87 -13.10 -11.60
CA ILE A 327 0.07 -11.92 -11.97
C ILE A 327 0.84 -10.61 -11.90
N CYS A 328 1.97 -10.56 -11.18
CA CYS A 328 2.86 -9.41 -11.13
C CYS A 328 4.20 -9.80 -10.47
N TYR A 329 5.21 -8.94 -10.62
CA TYR A 329 6.49 -9.11 -9.93
C TYR A 329 6.57 -8.31 -8.63
N GLY A 330 7.29 -8.86 -7.65
CA GLY A 330 7.91 -8.10 -6.57
C GLY A 330 9.44 -8.11 -6.69
N SER A 331 10.11 -7.10 -6.14
CA SER A 331 11.57 -6.97 -6.13
C SER A 331 12.10 -6.22 -4.89
N PHE A 332 11.23 -6.00 -3.88
CA PHE A 332 11.66 -5.40 -2.64
C PHE A 332 12.35 -6.43 -1.74
N PHE A 333 13.29 -5.97 -0.93
CA PHE A 333 13.93 -6.83 0.06
C PHE A 333 12.96 -7.18 1.19
N VAL A 334 13.30 -8.11 2.08
CA VAL A 334 12.48 -8.41 3.26
C VAL A 334 12.70 -7.30 4.29
N ASP A 335 11.75 -6.37 4.36
CA ASP A 335 11.80 -5.15 5.17
C ASP A 335 10.96 -5.29 6.43
N ILE A 336 11.60 -5.77 7.51
CA ILE A 336 10.97 -6.02 8.81
C ILE A 336 11.63 -5.16 9.88
N HIS A 337 10.79 -4.44 10.61
CA HIS A 337 11.21 -3.53 11.66
C HIS A 337 11.12 -4.20 13.03
N CYS A 338 12.10 -3.89 13.89
CA CYS A 338 12.18 -4.48 15.22
C CYS A 338 11.03 -3.94 16.09
N ILE A 339 10.13 -4.82 16.55
CA ILE A 339 9.04 -4.38 17.44
C ILE A 339 9.48 -4.17 18.89
N ASP A 340 10.62 -4.74 19.27
CA ASP A 340 11.10 -4.71 20.64
C ASP A 340 12.19 -3.62 20.85
N GLY A 341 12.40 -2.73 19.87
CA GLY A 341 13.33 -1.61 19.98
C GLY A 341 13.63 -0.89 18.66
N ALA A 342 14.61 0.02 18.69
CA ALA A 342 14.95 0.84 17.52
C ALA A 342 15.60 0.04 16.38
N GLY A 343 15.18 0.33 15.15
CA GLY A 343 15.80 -0.14 13.91
C GLY A 343 15.18 -1.39 13.30
N MET A 344 16.00 -2.18 12.61
CA MET A 344 15.56 -3.32 11.82
C MET A 344 15.56 -4.63 12.62
N ASP A 345 14.66 -5.55 12.28
CA ASP A 345 14.61 -6.88 12.85
C ASP A 345 15.73 -7.79 12.28
N HIS A 346 16.14 -8.81 13.03
CA HIS A 346 17.12 -9.81 12.59
C HIS A 346 16.67 -10.62 11.35
N THR A 347 15.37 -10.67 11.05
CA THR A 347 14.83 -11.34 9.84
C THR A 347 14.99 -10.52 8.56
N VAL A 348 15.56 -9.30 8.62
CA VAL A 348 15.84 -8.53 7.41
C VAL A 348 16.78 -9.29 6.49
N TRP A 349 16.40 -9.35 5.22
CA TRP A 349 17.22 -9.97 4.18
C TRP A 349 17.26 -9.07 2.97
N ARG A 350 18.49 -8.75 2.51
CA ARG A 350 18.75 -7.88 1.36
C ARG A 350 19.29 -8.71 0.20
N PRO A 351 18.57 -8.80 -0.93
CA PRO A 351 19.01 -9.56 -2.08
C PRO A 351 20.03 -8.79 -2.93
N GLY A 352 20.79 -9.53 -3.73
CA GLY A 352 21.71 -9.00 -4.73
C GLY A 352 21.01 -8.39 -5.95
N LYS A 353 21.80 -7.82 -6.86
CA LYS A 353 21.34 -7.22 -8.11
C LYS A 353 20.57 -8.25 -8.97
N GLY A 354 19.48 -7.84 -9.61
CA GLY A 354 18.66 -8.70 -10.48
C GLY A 354 17.54 -9.46 -9.77
N PHE A 355 17.38 -9.26 -8.46
CA PHE A 355 16.35 -9.93 -7.69
C PHE A 355 14.94 -9.54 -8.09
N LYS A 356 14.09 -10.53 -8.34
CA LYS A 356 12.65 -10.40 -8.52
C LYS A 356 11.96 -11.74 -8.25
N TYR A 357 10.68 -11.74 -7.91
CA TYR A 357 9.92 -12.96 -7.66
C TYR A 357 8.48 -12.83 -8.16
N HIS A 358 7.86 -13.97 -8.46
CA HIS A 358 6.47 -14.04 -8.90
C HIS A 358 5.51 -13.90 -7.71
N ILE A 359 4.35 -13.31 -7.95
CA ILE A 359 3.22 -13.28 -7.03
C ILE A 359 2.07 -14.05 -7.70
N PRO A 360 1.67 -15.23 -7.18
CA PRO A 360 0.66 -16.07 -7.81
C PRO A 360 -0.75 -15.56 -7.54
N TYR A 361 -1.65 -15.72 -8.51
CA TYR A 361 -3.06 -15.29 -8.45
C TYR A 361 -3.79 -15.84 -7.22
N ARG A 362 -3.50 -17.08 -6.81
CA ARG A 362 -4.16 -17.75 -5.68
C ARG A 362 -4.00 -17.05 -4.33
N VAL A 363 -3.05 -16.12 -4.17
CA VAL A 363 -2.94 -15.31 -2.93
C VAL A 363 -4.10 -14.31 -2.78
N LEU A 364 -4.81 -14.02 -3.88
CA LEU A 364 -5.91 -13.07 -3.92
C LEU A 364 -7.27 -13.68 -3.56
N LEU A 365 -7.33 -15.00 -3.36
CA LEU A 365 -8.57 -15.76 -3.25
C LEU A 365 -8.77 -16.29 -1.82
N PRO A 366 -9.48 -15.56 -0.94
CA PRO A 366 -9.79 -15.99 0.41
C PRO A 366 -10.46 -17.37 0.46
N LEU A 367 -10.15 -18.14 1.50
CA LEU A 367 -10.81 -19.39 1.79
C LEU A 367 -12.22 -19.13 2.35
N GLY A 368 -13.22 -19.79 1.78
CA GLY A 368 -14.58 -19.88 2.33
C GLY A 368 -15.62 -18.91 1.73
N ILE A 369 -15.22 -17.92 0.94
CA ILE A 369 -16.13 -16.97 0.27
C ILE A 369 -15.68 -16.81 -1.19
N ASP A 370 -16.45 -17.33 -2.14
CA ASP A 370 -15.96 -17.48 -3.52
C ASP A 370 -16.09 -16.24 -4.40
N ASN A 371 -16.95 -15.27 -4.03
CA ASN A 371 -17.13 -14.03 -4.81
C ASN A 371 -16.38 -12.82 -4.24
N LEU A 372 -15.57 -13.04 -3.20
CA LEU A 372 -14.71 -12.05 -2.55
C LEU A 372 -13.26 -12.26 -3.00
N MET A 373 -12.53 -11.17 -3.19
CA MET A 373 -11.08 -11.20 -3.41
C MET A 373 -10.39 -10.26 -2.42
N THR A 374 -9.12 -10.50 -2.13
CA THR A 374 -8.26 -9.61 -1.32
C THR A 374 -7.08 -9.15 -2.16
N ALA A 375 -6.67 -7.89 -2.02
CA ALA A 375 -5.48 -7.37 -2.67
C ALA A 375 -4.71 -6.39 -1.76
N GLY A 376 -3.40 -6.28 -1.99
CA GLY A 376 -2.53 -5.39 -1.20
C GLY A 376 -1.96 -6.04 0.06
N ARG A 377 -1.87 -5.28 1.15
CA ARG A 377 -1.21 -5.73 2.40
C ARG A 377 -1.94 -6.91 3.09
N CYS A 378 -3.23 -7.08 2.84
CA CYS A 378 -4.05 -8.09 3.52
C CYS A 378 -4.05 -9.47 2.84
N VAL A 379 -3.32 -9.66 1.74
CA VAL A 379 -3.31 -10.93 0.98
C VAL A 379 -2.69 -12.09 1.75
N SER A 380 -2.94 -13.29 1.23
CA SER A 380 -2.47 -14.55 1.79
C SER A 380 -0.95 -14.72 1.65
N CYS A 381 -0.24 -14.44 2.75
CA CYS A 381 1.21 -14.59 2.85
C CYS A 381 1.65 -14.79 4.29
N THR A 382 2.89 -15.24 4.47
CA THR A 382 3.53 -15.29 5.79
C THR A 382 3.91 -13.89 6.28
N HIS A 383 4.10 -13.73 7.59
CA HIS A 383 4.62 -12.50 8.22
C HIS A 383 5.88 -11.97 7.51
N VAL A 384 6.80 -12.88 7.17
CA VAL A 384 8.09 -12.49 6.61
C VAL A 384 7.98 -12.12 5.12
N ALA A 385 7.23 -12.90 4.33
CA ALA A 385 6.93 -12.57 2.94
C ALA A 385 6.22 -11.21 2.80
N LEU A 386 5.32 -10.88 3.74
CA LEU A 386 4.64 -9.58 3.78
C LEU A 386 5.64 -8.41 3.79
N GLY A 387 6.77 -8.57 4.49
CA GLY A 387 7.85 -7.58 4.52
C GLY A 387 8.41 -7.20 3.15
N SER A 388 8.21 -8.04 2.12
CA SER A 388 8.60 -7.74 0.74
C SER A 388 7.40 -7.37 -0.13
N ILE A 389 6.29 -8.11 -0.06
CA ILE A 389 5.16 -7.93 -1.00
C ILE A 389 4.26 -6.73 -0.69
N ARG A 390 4.32 -6.17 0.54
CA ARG A 390 3.43 -5.05 0.96
C ARG A 390 3.74 -3.71 0.30
N VAL A 391 4.82 -3.60 -0.46
CA VAL A 391 5.20 -2.36 -1.14
C VAL A 391 4.21 -2.01 -2.26
N MET A 392 4.17 -0.73 -2.61
CA MET A 392 3.06 -0.17 -3.39
C MET A 392 2.96 -0.74 -4.81
N VAL A 393 4.08 -1.04 -5.47
CA VAL A 393 4.09 -1.65 -6.82
C VAL A 393 3.38 -3.00 -6.83
N PRO A 394 3.80 -4.03 -6.05
CA PRO A 394 3.06 -5.27 -5.94
C PRO A 394 1.60 -5.08 -5.53
N CYS A 395 1.32 -4.16 -4.60
CA CYS A 395 -0.06 -3.88 -4.20
C CYS A 395 -0.92 -3.41 -5.37
N ILE A 396 -0.44 -2.45 -6.18
CA ILE A 396 -1.15 -1.98 -7.37
C ILE A 396 -1.33 -3.13 -8.37
N GLY A 397 -0.28 -3.91 -8.64
CA GLY A 397 -0.35 -5.05 -9.56
C GLY A 397 -1.33 -6.14 -9.12
N MET A 398 -1.34 -6.48 -7.84
CA MET A 398 -2.32 -7.40 -7.25
C MET A 398 -3.75 -6.86 -7.38
N GLY A 399 -3.93 -5.56 -7.14
CA GLY A 399 -5.19 -4.87 -7.36
C GLY A 399 -5.66 -4.97 -8.81
N GLU A 400 -4.79 -4.62 -9.76
CA GLU A 400 -5.08 -4.68 -11.19
C GLU A 400 -5.48 -6.09 -11.65
N ALA A 401 -4.77 -7.12 -11.16
CA ALA A 401 -5.16 -8.51 -11.38
C ALA A 401 -6.53 -8.86 -10.78
N ALA A 402 -6.83 -8.42 -9.55
CA ALA A 402 -8.12 -8.66 -8.90
C ALA A 402 -9.27 -7.97 -9.65
N GLY A 403 -9.08 -6.72 -10.09
CA GLY A 403 -10.10 -5.97 -10.84
C GLY A 403 -10.40 -6.59 -12.22
N THR A 404 -9.35 -6.98 -12.95
CA THR A 404 -9.51 -7.68 -14.24
C THR A 404 -10.19 -9.04 -14.05
N ALA A 405 -9.78 -9.81 -13.05
CA ALA A 405 -10.39 -11.08 -12.71
C ALA A 405 -11.88 -10.94 -12.30
N ALA A 406 -12.21 -9.98 -11.45
CA ALA A 406 -13.58 -9.71 -11.06
C ALA A 406 -14.47 -9.45 -12.30
N ALA A 407 -14.01 -8.58 -13.21
CA ALA A 407 -14.72 -8.30 -14.45
C ALA A 407 -14.89 -9.54 -15.35
N MET A 408 -13.84 -10.34 -15.49
CA MET A 408 -13.88 -11.59 -16.26
C MET A 408 -14.85 -12.61 -15.65
N SER A 409 -14.84 -12.76 -14.33
CA SER A 409 -15.71 -13.70 -13.60
C SER A 409 -17.19 -13.33 -13.76
N ILE A 410 -17.53 -12.04 -13.69
CA ILE A 410 -18.91 -11.55 -13.87
C ILE A 410 -19.39 -11.81 -15.30
N LYS A 411 -18.58 -11.51 -16.31
CA LYS A 411 -18.93 -11.73 -17.73
C LYS A 411 -19.15 -13.21 -18.05
N GLN A 412 -18.35 -14.09 -17.44
CA GLN A 412 -18.42 -15.54 -17.63
C GLN A 412 -19.44 -16.21 -16.70
N LYS A 413 -20.01 -15.48 -15.73
CA LYS A 413 -20.92 -16.01 -14.69
C LYS A 413 -20.30 -17.16 -13.89
N ILE A 414 -19.02 -17.02 -13.57
CA ILE A 414 -18.24 -17.96 -12.76
C ILE A 414 -17.64 -17.23 -11.56
N THR A 415 -17.11 -17.97 -10.59
CA THR A 415 -16.35 -17.39 -9.48
C THR A 415 -14.95 -16.94 -9.94
N PRO A 416 -14.32 -15.97 -9.27
CA PRO A 416 -12.91 -15.64 -9.44
C PRO A 416 -11.95 -16.83 -9.41
N ARG A 417 -12.29 -17.91 -8.68
CA ARG A 417 -11.48 -19.12 -8.55
C ARG A 417 -11.51 -20.00 -9.81
N GLU A 418 -12.56 -19.92 -10.60
CA GLU A 418 -12.77 -20.70 -11.82
C GLU A 418 -12.19 -20.04 -13.08
N ILE A 419 -11.58 -18.85 -12.96
CA ILE A 419 -11.00 -18.14 -14.10
C ILE A 419 -9.83 -18.94 -14.69
N ASP A 420 -9.85 -19.06 -16.03
CA ASP A 420 -8.68 -19.50 -16.79
C ASP A 420 -7.54 -18.48 -16.66
N ILE A 421 -6.52 -18.86 -15.90
CA ILE A 421 -5.33 -18.08 -15.61
C ILE A 421 -4.62 -17.59 -16.88
N LYS A 422 -4.57 -18.41 -17.95
CA LYS A 422 -3.90 -17.98 -19.20
C LYS A 422 -4.66 -16.85 -19.87
N LYS A 423 -5.99 -16.87 -19.81
CA LYS A 423 -6.83 -15.77 -20.31
C LYS A 423 -6.68 -14.51 -19.45
N LEU A 424 -6.59 -14.65 -18.13
CA LEU A 424 -6.33 -13.53 -17.22
C LEU A 424 -4.98 -12.87 -17.54
N GLN A 425 -3.91 -13.68 -17.61
CA GLN A 425 -2.57 -13.21 -17.96
C GLN A 425 -2.51 -12.56 -19.36
N ALA A 426 -3.25 -13.10 -20.34
CA ALA A 426 -3.36 -12.48 -21.66
C ALA A 426 -4.06 -11.11 -21.60
N GLN A 427 -5.09 -10.96 -20.77
CA GLN A 427 -5.76 -9.68 -20.56
C GLN A 427 -4.87 -8.67 -19.83
N LEU A 428 -4.13 -9.10 -18.80
CA LEU A 428 -3.17 -8.25 -18.10
C LEU A 428 -2.08 -7.72 -19.05
N ARG A 429 -1.56 -8.54 -19.96
CA ARG A 429 -0.60 -8.07 -20.99
C ARG A 429 -1.21 -7.06 -21.94
N LYS A 430 -2.49 -7.20 -22.30
CA LYS A 430 -3.21 -6.18 -23.10
C LYS A 430 -3.40 -4.85 -22.35
N GLN A 431 -3.33 -4.89 -21.02
CA GLN A 431 -3.34 -3.73 -20.13
C GLN A 431 -1.90 -3.31 -19.77
N ASP A 432 -0.91 -3.68 -20.58
CA ASP A 432 0.51 -3.34 -20.42
C ASP A 432 1.16 -3.83 -19.11
N CYS A 433 0.57 -4.80 -18.41
CA CYS A 433 1.20 -5.43 -17.25
C CYS A 433 2.43 -6.27 -17.66
N ILE A 434 3.46 -6.27 -16.82
CA ILE A 434 4.65 -7.12 -16.95
C ILE A 434 4.52 -8.29 -15.98
N ILE A 435 4.33 -9.50 -16.51
CA ILE A 435 3.99 -10.70 -15.72
C ILE A 435 4.85 -11.93 -16.06
N SER A 436 5.79 -11.80 -16.99
CA SER A 436 6.74 -12.85 -17.35
C SER A 436 8.06 -12.24 -17.85
N GLU A 437 9.14 -13.02 -17.88
CA GLU A 437 10.48 -12.55 -18.30
C GLU A 437 10.45 -11.90 -19.69
N LYS A 438 9.62 -12.43 -20.60
CA LYS A 438 9.46 -11.93 -21.97
C LYS A 438 8.80 -10.54 -22.03
N ASP A 439 8.08 -10.15 -20.98
CA ASP A 439 7.37 -8.87 -20.90
C ASP A 439 8.28 -7.75 -20.36
N ILE A 440 9.40 -8.11 -19.70
CA ILE A 440 10.35 -7.17 -19.08
C ILE A 440 10.95 -6.25 -20.14
N LYS A 441 11.04 -4.96 -19.82
CA LYS A 441 11.62 -3.96 -20.71
C LYS A 441 13.05 -3.66 -20.29
N ASP A 442 13.98 -3.76 -21.23
CA ASP A 442 15.36 -3.37 -20.99
C ASP A 442 15.50 -1.85 -20.77
N PRO A 443 16.57 -1.40 -20.10
CA PRO A 443 16.83 0.02 -19.93
C PRO A 443 16.81 0.73 -21.28
N GLU A 444 16.13 1.87 -21.35
CA GLU A 444 16.22 2.71 -22.53
C GLU A 444 17.69 3.10 -22.75
N LYS A 445 18.23 2.77 -23.94
CA LYS A 445 19.55 3.26 -24.34
C LYS A 445 19.45 4.78 -24.34
N LYS A 446 20.16 5.46 -23.42
CA LYS A 446 20.28 6.92 -23.43
C LYS A 446 20.74 7.33 -24.85
N LYS A 447 19.86 7.97 -25.60
CA LYS A 447 20.19 8.59 -26.89
C LYS A 447 20.99 9.86 -26.66
#